data_AF-A0A9R0T0P0-F1
#
_entry.id   AF-A0A9R0T0P0-F1
#
_cell.length_a   1.000
_cell.length_b   1.000
_cell.length_c   1.000
_cell.angle_alpha   90.00
_cell.angle_beta   90.00
_cell.angle_gamma   90.00
#
_symmetry.space_group_name_H-M   'P 1'
#
loop_
_entity.id
_entity.type
_entity.pdbx_description
1 polymer ?
#
loop_
_entity_poly.entity_id
_entity_poly.type
_entity_poly.pdbx_seq_one_letter_code
_entity_poly.pdbx_strand_id
1 'polypeptide(L)'
;MKQQVLSNAHGGRISLPSVAARTRAPRAAAKPKRHKEDSEEETRKLRGEVEALRKEVERLQLLNTELECNKSDLTHQLALARCTITRLQEQHDIHQAQTAVAQRSNQKESAMSKPQPPKPPSPPPPPPPPSKILGRAPAPPPPPPQRGTIGTVNKATALVEMYNSLNKRDTKKAVTVSAAHHNSIVGELQNRSTHLLAIKTDVETKGDFINGLINKVQTTTYTDVEQVLTFVDWLDQQLSTLSDETGVLKHFSWPERKADALREAAFEYRDLKCVVTEISSLNADDGSPTSCEATLRKISSMLDKLEKSMKRLVNLRSLVMPCYKQFGIPTEWMLDSGIASKMRVASVTLAKVYMKRALKEITAYTGGGNEAALVAQSVRFTYRVHQFAGGLDSEAMRAFEELTQRSRLTAV
;
A
#
# COMPACT_ATOMS: atom_id res chain seq x y z
N MET A 1 -17.89 -119.29 -36.19
CA MET A 1 -17.03 -118.65 -35.16
C MET A 1 -17.78 -117.41 -34.68
N LYS A 2 -17.92 -117.31 -33.35
CA LYS A 2 -18.92 -116.57 -32.54
C LYS A 2 -19.07 -115.08 -32.89
N GLN A 3 -20.23 -114.40 -32.80
CA GLN A 3 -21.61 -114.74 -32.41
C GLN A 3 -22.53 -113.56 -32.84
N GLN A 4 -23.69 -113.90 -33.43
CA GLN A 4 -25.04 -113.33 -33.24
C GLN A 4 -25.33 -111.81 -33.37
N VAL A 5 -26.46 -111.32 -33.93
CA VAL A 5 -27.54 -111.82 -34.83
C VAL A 5 -28.63 -110.72 -34.86
N LEU A 6 -29.12 -110.36 -36.06
CA LEU A 6 -30.50 -109.95 -36.47
C LEU A 6 -31.17 -108.72 -35.78
N SER A 7 -32.06 -107.92 -36.37
CA SER A 7 -32.87 -108.05 -37.60
C SER A 7 -33.60 -106.72 -37.91
N ASN A 8 -33.78 -106.47 -39.22
CA ASN A 8 -34.91 -105.86 -39.95
C ASN A 8 -35.58 -104.54 -39.51
N ALA A 9 -35.73 -103.64 -40.50
CA ALA A 9 -37.05 -103.22 -40.99
C ALA A 9 -36.98 -102.68 -42.44
N HIS A 10 -37.61 -103.40 -43.39
CA HIS A 10 -38.20 -102.87 -44.64
C HIS A 10 -39.50 -102.12 -44.28
N GLY A 11 -40.11 -101.22 -45.06
CA GLY A 11 -39.95 -100.74 -46.42
C GLY A 11 -41.24 -99.99 -46.84
N GLY A 12 -41.10 -98.95 -47.67
CA GLY A 12 -42.10 -98.35 -48.59
C GLY A 12 -43.41 -97.74 -48.01
N ARG A 13 -44.18 -96.91 -48.72
CA ARG A 13 -44.03 -96.06 -49.91
C ARG A 13 -45.37 -95.28 -50.09
N ILE A 14 -45.29 -94.00 -50.54
CA ILE A 14 -46.26 -93.16 -51.31
C ILE A 14 -47.61 -92.69 -50.69
N SER A 15 -47.83 -91.35 -50.62
CA SER A 15 -48.82 -90.55 -51.40
C SER A 15 -49.22 -89.20 -50.77
N LEU A 16 -49.23 -88.16 -51.63
CA LEU A 16 -49.63 -86.74 -51.48
C LEU A 16 -51.18 -86.55 -51.36
N PRO A 17 -51.80 -85.33 -51.31
CA PRO A 17 -51.33 -83.94 -51.08
C PRO A 17 -52.21 -83.14 -50.05
N SER A 18 -51.85 -81.88 -49.75
CA SER A 18 -52.75 -80.68 -49.81
C SER A 18 -52.48 -79.59 -48.76
N VAL A 19 -52.62 -78.36 -49.25
CA VAL A 19 -52.36 -77.01 -48.76
C VAL A 19 -53.06 -76.64 -47.43
N ALA A 20 -52.37 -75.93 -46.52
CA ALA A 20 -52.85 -74.70 -45.87
C ALA A 20 -51.78 -74.04 -44.98
N ALA A 21 -51.75 -72.71 -45.03
CA ALA A 21 -50.75 -71.81 -44.46
C ALA A 21 -50.82 -71.66 -42.93
N ARG A 22 -49.66 -71.43 -42.29
CA ARG A 22 -49.50 -70.35 -41.29
C ARG A 22 -48.04 -70.03 -40.99
N THR A 23 -47.73 -68.79 -41.34
CA THR A 23 -46.62 -67.88 -41.02
C THR A 23 -45.82 -68.16 -39.73
N ARG A 24 -44.49 -68.24 -39.86
CA ARG A 24 -43.52 -67.93 -38.79
C ARG A 24 -42.53 -66.89 -39.32
N ALA A 25 -42.39 -65.81 -38.56
CA ALA A 25 -41.83 -64.50 -38.92
C ALA A 25 -40.36 -64.47 -39.37
N PRO A 26 -39.93 -63.45 -40.15
CA PRO A 26 -38.54 -63.03 -40.22
C PRO A 26 -38.25 -62.04 -39.09
N ARG A 27 -37.16 -62.26 -38.35
CA ARG A 27 -36.59 -61.29 -37.41
C ARG A 27 -35.52 -60.47 -38.14
N ALA A 28 -35.58 -59.16 -37.90
CA ALA A 28 -34.51 -58.16 -38.02
C ALA A 28 -34.16 -57.59 -39.40
N ALA A 29 -34.67 -56.38 -39.67
CA ALA A 29 -33.98 -55.34 -40.44
C ALA A 29 -34.59 -53.95 -40.14
N ALA A 30 -34.38 -53.40 -38.94
CA ALA A 30 -34.93 -52.08 -38.55
C ALA A 30 -33.95 -51.21 -37.73
N LYS A 31 -32.64 -51.39 -37.90
CA LYS A 31 -31.61 -50.66 -37.12
C LYS A 31 -30.77 -49.60 -37.87
N PRO A 32 -30.62 -49.56 -39.22
CA PRO A 32 -29.69 -48.58 -39.82
C PRO A 32 -30.30 -47.20 -40.11
N LYS A 33 -31.64 -47.03 -40.15
CA LYS A 33 -32.26 -45.73 -40.48
C LYS A 33 -32.31 -44.73 -39.31
N ARG A 34 -32.60 -45.18 -38.08
CA ARG A 34 -32.72 -44.29 -36.91
C ARG A 34 -31.40 -43.65 -36.47
N HIS A 35 -30.30 -44.40 -36.54
CA HIS A 35 -28.97 -43.86 -36.21
C HIS A 35 -28.48 -42.77 -37.18
N LYS A 36 -28.97 -42.79 -38.43
CA LYS A 36 -28.59 -41.79 -39.44
C LYS A 36 -29.35 -40.48 -39.25
N GLU A 37 -30.66 -40.55 -38.96
CA GLU A 37 -31.48 -39.37 -38.63
C GLU A 37 -31.01 -38.68 -37.35
N ASP A 38 -30.69 -39.43 -36.28
CA ASP A 38 -30.17 -38.84 -35.03
C ASP A 38 -28.83 -38.11 -35.25
N SER A 39 -27.95 -38.68 -36.09
CA SER A 39 -26.66 -38.05 -36.42
C SER A 39 -26.83 -36.79 -37.29
N GLU A 40 -27.78 -36.79 -38.23
CA GLU A 40 -28.09 -35.63 -39.06
C GLU A 40 -28.76 -34.49 -38.27
N GLU A 41 -29.55 -34.82 -37.25
CA GLU A 41 -30.14 -33.82 -36.34
C GLU A 41 -29.10 -33.22 -35.38
N GLU A 42 -28.20 -34.06 -34.84
CA GLU A 42 -27.10 -33.59 -33.99
C GLU A 42 -26.13 -32.69 -34.77
N THR A 43 -25.79 -33.05 -36.02
CA THR A 43 -24.96 -32.17 -36.87
C THR A 43 -25.67 -30.86 -37.23
N ARG A 44 -27.00 -30.85 -37.36
CA ARG A 44 -27.76 -29.61 -37.58
C ARG A 44 -27.75 -28.71 -36.35
N LYS A 45 -27.90 -29.30 -35.16
CA LYS A 45 -27.85 -28.59 -33.88
C LYS A 45 -26.47 -27.97 -33.65
N LEU A 46 -25.40 -28.76 -33.82
CA LEU A 46 -24.02 -28.27 -33.69
C LEU A 46 -23.71 -27.16 -34.69
N ARG A 47 -24.22 -27.24 -35.91
CA ARG A 47 -24.04 -26.19 -36.93
C ARG A 47 -24.72 -24.88 -36.51
N GLY A 48 -25.92 -24.96 -35.90
CA GLY A 48 -26.60 -23.80 -35.34
C GLY A 48 -25.86 -23.18 -34.15
N GLU A 49 -25.28 -24.00 -33.29
CA GLU A 49 -24.45 -23.53 -32.16
C GLU A 49 -23.17 -22.84 -32.65
N VAL A 50 -22.51 -23.39 -33.68
CA VAL A 50 -21.34 -22.77 -34.31
C VAL A 50 -21.70 -21.42 -34.96
N GLU A 51 -22.84 -21.32 -35.63
CA GLU A 51 -23.33 -20.06 -36.21
C GLU A 51 -23.60 -19.00 -35.12
N ALA A 52 -24.20 -19.41 -34.00
CA ALA A 52 -24.47 -18.53 -32.86
C ALA A 52 -23.16 -18.05 -32.19
N LEU A 53 -22.19 -18.96 -32.02
CA LEU A 53 -20.87 -18.61 -31.48
C LEU A 53 -20.11 -17.66 -32.42
N ARG A 54 -20.21 -17.85 -33.74
CA ARG A 54 -19.60 -16.92 -34.71
C ARG A 54 -20.14 -15.50 -34.58
N LYS A 55 -21.46 -15.34 -34.46
CA LYS A 55 -22.09 -14.03 -34.25
C LYS A 55 -21.65 -13.37 -32.95
N GLU A 56 -21.49 -14.16 -31.89
CA GLU A 56 -21.04 -13.63 -30.60
C GLU A 56 -19.56 -13.20 -30.65
N VAL A 57 -18.71 -13.94 -31.38
CA VAL A 57 -17.32 -13.54 -31.62
C VAL A 57 -17.25 -12.22 -32.40
N GLU A 58 -18.04 -12.05 -33.46
CA GLU A 58 -18.12 -10.78 -34.20
C GLU A 58 -18.56 -9.62 -33.30
N ARG A 59 -19.57 -9.84 -32.45
CA ARG A 59 -20.04 -8.84 -31.49
C ARG A 59 -18.94 -8.43 -30.50
N LEU A 60 -18.18 -9.41 -29.99
CA LEU A 60 -17.07 -9.16 -29.07
C LEU A 60 -15.90 -8.45 -29.75
N GLN A 61 -15.61 -8.76 -31.01
CA GLN A 61 -14.61 -8.04 -31.79
C GLN A 61 -14.99 -6.57 -31.95
N LEU A 62 -16.26 -6.28 -32.28
CA LEU A 62 -16.75 -4.91 -32.38
C LEU A 62 -16.62 -4.15 -31.05
N LEU A 63 -17.03 -4.77 -29.95
CA LEU A 63 -16.90 -4.16 -28.62
C LEU A 63 -15.43 -3.92 -28.23
N ASN A 64 -14.53 -4.83 -28.60
CA ASN A 64 -13.11 -4.67 -28.31
C ASN A 64 -12.51 -3.50 -29.12
N THR A 65 -12.95 -3.31 -30.38
CA THR A 65 -12.54 -2.14 -31.16
C THR A 65 -13.05 -0.82 -30.56
N GLU A 66 -14.27 -0.81 -30.02
CA GLU A 66 -14.83 0.36 -29.34
C GLU A 66 -14.10 0.68 -28.02
N LEU A 67 -13.75 -0.35 -27.23
CA LEU A 67 -12.97 -0.19 -26.02
C LEU A 67 -11.56 0.35 -26.29
N GLU A 68 -10.87 -0.17 -27.31
CA GLU A 68 -9.56 0.36 -27.71
C GLU A 68 -9.66 1.81 -28.21
N CYS A 69 -10.75 2.17 -28.92
CA CYS A 69 -11.01 3.56 -29.29
C CYS A 69 -11.15 4.47 -28.05
N ASN A 70 -11.97 4.05 -27.07
CA ASN A 70 -12.18 4.80 -25.83
C ASN A 70 -10.89 4.93 -25.00
N LYS A 71 -10.07 3.86 -24.95
CA LYS A 71 -8.77 3.87 -24.29
C LYS A 71 -7.80 4.85 -24.97
N SER A 72 -7.80 4.89 -26.30
CA SER A 72 -7.02 5.87 -27.06
C SER A 72 -7.47 7.30 -26.76
N ASP A 73 -8.78 7.56 -26.69
CA ASP A 73 -9.33 8.89 -26.35
C ASP A 73 -8.93 9.32 -24.92
N LEU A 74 -9.07 8.44 -23.93
CA LEU A 74 -8.62 8.72 -22.56
C LEU A 74 -7.12 9.00 -22.48
N THR A 75 -6.32 8.27 -23.26
CA THR A 75 -4.88 8.47 -23.32
C THR A 75 -4.55 9.84 -23.92
N HIS A 76 -5.30 10.26 -24.95
CA HIS A 76 -5.17 11.59 -25.53
C HIS A 76 -5.57 12.69 -24.54
N GLN A 77 -6.68 12.52 -23.82
CA GLN A 77 -7.14 13.43 -22.77
C GLN A 77 -6.09 13.59 -21.66
N LEU A 78 -5.48 12.49 -21.22
CA LEU A 78 -4.39 12.51 -20.25
C LEU A 78 -3.16 13.26 -20.77
N ALA A 79 -2.81 13.11 -22.06
CA ALA A 79 -1.72 13.86 -22.67
C ALA A 79 -2.02 15.37 -22.70
N LEU A 80 -3.24 15.77 -23.06
CA LEU A 80 -3.68 17.17 -23.05
C LEU A 80 -3.67 17.76 -21.62
N ALA A 81 -4.12 17.00 -20.63
CA ALA A 81 -4.08 17.40 -19.23
C ALA A 81 -2.64 17.62 -18.75
N ARG A 82 -1.72 16.70 -19.10
CA ARG A 82 -0.28 16.83 -18.79
C ARG A 82 0.32 18.09 -19.44
N CYS A 83 0.05 18.35 -20.71
CA CYS A 83 0.49 19.58 -21.38
C CYS A 83 -0.05 20.85 -20.71
N THR A 84 -1.30 20.82 -20.25
CA THR A 84 -1.91 21.95 -19.54
C THR A 84 -1.23 22.21 -18.20
N ILE A 85 -0.94 21.14 -17.43
CA ILE A 85 -0.22 21.24 -16.16
C ILE A 85 1.17 21.85 -16.38
N THR A 86 1.92 21.38 -17.39
CA THR A 86 3.24 21.92 -17.72
C THR A 86 3.17 23.41 -18.06
N ARG A 87 2.17 23.84 -18.85
CA ARG A 87 1.99 25.24 -19.20
C ARG A 87 1.68 26.11 -17.98
N LEU A 88 0.88 25.62 -17.04
CA LEU A 88 0.57 26.34 -15.80
C LEU A 88 1.80 26.45 -14.89
N GLN A 89 2.64 25.41 -14.84
CA GLN A 89 3.93 25.46 -14.13
C GLN A 89 4.88 26.48 -14.75
N GLU A 90 4.98 26.52 -16.08
CA GLU A 90 5.83 27.49 -16.78
C GLU A 90 5.34 28.94 -16.56
N GLN A 91 4.02 29.17 -16.54
CA GLN A 91 3.44 30.46 -16.17
C GLN A 91 3.74 30.84 -14.71
N HIS A 92 3.65 29.88 -13.78
CA HIS A 92 3.99 30.09 -12.38
C HIS A 92 5.47 30.51 -12.22
N ASP A 93 6.39 29.82 -12.91
CA ASP A 93 7.82 30.10 -12.86
C ASP A 93 8.17 31.47 -13.47
N ILE A 94 7.51 31.86 -14.56
CA ILE A 94 7.63 33.21 -15.15
C ILE A 94 7.14 34.28 -14.17
N HIS A 95 6.02 34.05 -13.48
CA HIS A 95 5.47 35.00 -12.51
C HIS A 95 6.39 35.13 -11.28
N GLN A 96 7.00 34.03 -10.85
CA GLN A 96 7.97 33.98 -9.76
C GLN A 96 9.29 34.69 -10.14
N ALA A 97 9.74 34.56 -11.39
CA ALA A 97 10.90 35.27 -11.90
C ALA A 97 10.65 36.79 -12.03
N GLN A 98 9.46 37.20 -12.49
CA GLN A 98 9.08 38.62 -12.57
C GLN A 98 8.98 39.28 -11.19
N THR A 99 8.46 38.58 -10.18
CA THR A 99 8.43 39.07 -8.79
C THR A 99 9.83 39.19 -8.19
N ALA A 100 10.75 38.26 -8.49
CA ALA A 100 12.15 38.36 -8.05
C ALA A 100 12.92 39.53 -8.68
N VAL A 101 12.62 39.89 -9.94
CA VAL A 101 13.23 41.06 -10.62
C VAL A 101 12.71 42.38 -10.05
N ALA A 102 11.42 42.47 -9.72
CA ALA A 102 10.84 43.65 -9.06
C ALA A 102 11.45 43.90 -7.66
N GLN A 103 11.79 42.83 -6.93
CA GLN A 103 12.46 42.96 -5.62
C GLN A 103 13.92 43.43 -5.73
N ARG A 104 14.63 43.08 -6.81
CA ARG A 104 16.01 43.56 -7.05
C ARG A 104 16.11 45.04 -7.43
N SER A 105 15.07 45.63 -7.99
CA SER A 105 15.05 47.05 -8.36
C SER A 105 14.94 48.00 -7.15
N ASN A 106 14.53 47.50 -5.98
CA ASN A 106 14.31 48.31 -4.77
C ASN A 106 15.50 48.33 -3.78
N GLN A 107 16.66 47.72 -4.12
CA GLN A 107 17.83 47.64 -3.24
C GLN A 107 19.05 48.44 -3.73
N LYS A 108 18.90 49.36 -4.69
CA LYS A 108 20.03 50.15 -5.24
C LYS A 108 20.17 51.57 -4.68
N GLU A 109 19.63 51.84 -3.50
CA GLU A 109 19.92 53.05 -2.73
C GLU A 109 20.27 52.67 -1.28
N SER A 110 21.31 53.30 -0.75
CA SER A 110 21.87 53.13 0.60
C SER A 110 22.93 52.02 0.77
N ALA A 111 24.17 52.36 0.43
CA ALA A 111 25.35 51.77 1.03
C ALA A 111 26.40 52.87 1.31
N MET A 112 26.65 53.16 2.59
CA MET A 112 27.88 53.80 3.04
C MET A 112 28.18 53.43 4.51
N SER A 113 29.29 52.69 4.69
CA SER A 113 30.27 52.69 5.80
C SER A 113 29.85 52.64 7.28
N LYS A 114 30.34 51.64 8.05
CA LYS A 114 31.51 51.68 8.99
C LYS A 114 31.52 50.47 9.97
N PRO A 115 32.56 50.21 10.81
CA PRO A 115 33.18 48.88 10.96
C PRO A 115 32.95 48.20 12.34
N GLN A 116 33.26 46.90 12.40
CA GLN A 116 33.21 46.04 13.59
C GLN A 116 34.23 46.42 14.68
N PRO A 117 33.90 46.14 15.96
CA PRO A 117 34.88 45.89 17.01
C PRO A 117 34.84 44.43 17.56
N PRO A 118 35.86 44.00 18.34
CA PRO A 118 36.29 42.61 18.44
C PRO A 118 35.70 41.82 19.62
N LYS A 119 35.85 40.48 19.57
CA LYS A 119 35.43 39.51 20.59
C LYS A 119 36.37 39.51 21.83
N PRO A 120 35.81 39.35 23.05
CA PRO A 120 36.54 38.80 24.20
C PRO A 120 35.97 37.44 24.69
N PRO A 121 36.69 36.74 25.60
CA PRO A 121 36.81 35.28 25.64
C PRO A 121 35.85 34.57 26.60
N SER A 122 35.79 33.24 26.47
CA SER A 122 34.99 32.29 27.25
C SER A 122 35.42 32.14 28.71
N PRO A 123 34.49 32.13 29.69
CA PRO A 123 34.74 31.70 31.06
C PRO A 123 34.36 30.21 31.32
N PRO A 124 34.85 29.62 32.43
CA PRO A 124 34.98 28.17 32.68
C PRO A 124 33.72 27.52 33.30
N PRO A 125 33.65 26.18 33.46
CA PRO A 125 32.41 25.49 33.79
C PRO A 125 32.04 25.59 35.29
N PRO A 126 30.74 25.72 35.64
CA PRO A 126 30.27 25.62 37.02
C PRO A 126 29.87 24.18 37.44
N PRO A 127 29.71 23.92 38.75
CA PRO A 127 29.88 22.61 39.43
C PRO A 127 28.56 21.80 39.57
N PRO A 128 28.61 20.53 40.02
CA PRO A 128 27.41 19.69 40.16
C PRO A 128 26.68 19.92 41.50
N PRO A 129 25.33 19.98 41.52
CA PRO A 129 24.53 19.87 42.74
C PRO A 129 23.91 18.45 42.91
N PRO A 130 23.38 18.12 44.10
CA PRO A 130 23.68 16.86 44.81
C PRO A 130 22.58 15.79 44.76
N SER A 131 22.96 14.61 45.24
CA SER A 131 22.07 13.45 45.45
C SER A 131 21.28 13.49 46.76
N LYS A 132 20.15 12.75 46.73
CA LYS A 132 19.27 12.24 47.82
C LYS A 132 18.15 13.22 48.22
N ILE A 133 16.87 12.83 48.33
CA ILE A 133 16.29 11.84 49.27
C ILE A 133 14.97 11.21 48.74
N LEU A 134 14.85 9.90 48.99
CA LEU A 134 13.69 9.00 49.22
C LEU A 134 12.25 9.50 49.00
N GLY A 135 11.44 8.70 48.30
CA GLY A 135 9.98 8.76 48.44
C GLY A 135 9.14 7.93 47.45
N ARG A 136 8.84 6.68 47.85
CA ARG A 136 7.57 5.95 47.64
C ARG A 136 7.19 5.44 46.22
N ALA A 137 7.12 4.10 46.11
CA ALA A 137 6.52 3.35 45.01
C ALA A 137 4.97 3.38 45.04
N PRO A 138 4.28 3.31 43.89
CA PRO A 138 2.89 2.89 43.81
C PRO A 138 2.73 1.41 43.41
N ALA A 139 1.59 0.86 43.83
CA ALA A 139 1.18 -0.55 43.91
C ALA A 139 0.82 -1.23 42.57
N PRO A 140 0.75 -2.58 42.53
CA PRO A 140 0.47 -3.38 41.31
C PRO A 140 -1.01 -3.35 40.87
N PRO A 141 -1.30 -3.63 39.59
CA PRO A 141 -2.65 -3.67 39.03
C PRO A 141 -3.45 -4.94 39.46
N PRO A 142 -4.80 -4.87 39.49
CA PRO A 142 -5.66 -5.97 39.92
C PRO A 142 -5.80 -7.11 38.90
N PRO A 143 -6.15 -8.33 39.35
CA PRO A 143 -6.25 -9.54 38.52
C PRO A 143 -7.57 -9.64 37.72
N PRO A 144 -7.62 -10.47 36.65
CA PRO A 144 -8.78 -10.66 35.79
C PRO A 144 -9.83 -11.61 36.39
N PRO A 145 -11.15 -11.38 36.20
CA PRO A 145 -12.16 -12.34 36.61
C PRO A 145 -12.35 -13.45 35.57
N GLN A 146 -12.28 -14.71 36.03
CA GLN A 146 -12.73 -15.88 35.27
C GLN A 146 -14.18 -16.26 35.62
N ARG A 147 -14.95 -16.46 34.54
CA ARG A 147 -15.97 -17.51 34.30
C ARG A 147 -17.16 -17.61 35.28
N GLY A 148 -18.31 -17.11 34.82
CA GLY A 148 -19.66 -17.53 35.22
C GLY A 148 -20.46 -17.97 33.99
N THR A 149 -21.14 -19.11 34.13
CA THR A 149 -21.82 -19.92 33.11
C THR A 149 -23.18 -19.41 32.65
N ILE A 150 -23.45 -19.65 31.36
CA ILE A 150 -24.75 -19.96 30.72
C ILE A 150 -25.86 -18.90 30.82
N GLY A 151 -25.97 -18.12 29.75
CA GLY A 151 -27.22 -17.50 29.28
C GLY A 151 -27.32 -17.71 27.78
N THR A 152 -28.23 -18.59 27.36
CA THR A 152 -28.52 -18.93 25.96
C THR A 152 -29.01 -17.70 25.20
N VAL A 153 -28.18 -17.11 24.34
CA VAL A 153 -28.64 -16.18 23.30
C VAL A 153 -28.71 -16.94 21.99
N ASN A 154 -29.89 -17.48 21.71
CA ASN A 154 -30.18 -18.15 20.45
C ASN A 154 -30.09 -17.14 19.30
N LYS A 155 -29.01 -17.29 18.53
CA LYS A 155 -28.94 -17.18 17.06
C LYS A 155 -29.92 -16.20 16.42
N ALA A 156 -29.47 -14.95 16.28
CA ALA A 156 -30.11 -13.89 15.49
C ALA A 156 -30.06 -14.15 13.96
N THR A 157 -30.31 -15.38 13.50
CA THR A 157 -30.41 -15.68 12.07
C THR A 157 -31.62 -14.99 11.44
N ALA A 158 -32.76 -14.94 12.15
CA ALA A 158 -33.96 -14.28 11.67
C ALA A 158 -33.79 -12.75 11.52
N LEU A 159 -33.04 -12.11 12.42
CA LEU A 159 -32.74 -10.67 12.36
C LEU A 159 -31.80 -10.34 11.19
N VAL A 160 -30.78 -11.18 10.98
CA VAL A 160 -29.85 -11.05 9.85
C VAL A 160 -30.57 -11.33 8.51
N GLU A 161 -31.49 -12.29 8.46
CA GLU A 161 -32.32 -12.56 7.27
C GLU A 161 -33.35 -11.44 7.00
N MET A 162 -33.89 -10.81 8.05
CA MET A 162 -34.82 -9.69 7.91
C MET A 162 -34.12 -8.42 7.40
N TYR A 163 -32.92 -8.11 7.92
CA TYR A 163 -32.08 -7.01 7.44
C TYR A 163 -31.67 -7.22 5.97
N ASN A 164 -31.25 -8.43 5.61
CA ASN A 164 -30.93 -8.77 4.22
C ASN A 164 -32.16 -8.76 3.30
N SER A 165 -33.37 -9.04 3.83
CA SER A 165 -34.62 -8.99 3.07
C SER A 165 -35.14 -7.57 2.85
N LEU A 166 -34.87 -6.63 3.76
CA LEU A 166 -35.19 -5.22 3.60
C LEU A 166 -34.30 -4.56 2.53
N ASN A 167 -33.01 -4.88 2.50
CA ASN A 167 -32.09 -4.34 1.50
C ASN A 167 -32.21 -4.99 0.10
N LYS A 168 -32.97 -6.08 -0.06
CA LYS A 168 -33.16 -6.79 -1.34
C LYS A 168 -34.46 -6.46 -2.09
N ARG A 169 -35.37 -5.66 -1.51
CA ARG A 169 -36.70 -5.43 -2.11
C ARG A 169 -36.84 -4.23 -3.04
N ASP A 170 -35.81 -3.39 -3.22
CA ASP A 170 -35.92 -2.20 -4.08
C ASP A 170 -35.07 -2.21 -5.37
N THR A 171 -34.65 -3.39 -5.86
CA THR A 171 -34.10 -3.49 -7.23
C THR A 171 -34.57 -4.75 -7.94
N LYS A 172 -35.84 -4.78 -8.35
CA LYS A 172 -36.34 -5.68 -9.40
C LYS A 172 -36.26 -4.99 -10.76
N LYS A 173 -35.10 -5.07 -11.41
CA LYS A 173 -35.03 -5.30 -12.86
C LYS A 173 -34.30 -6.64 -13.03
N ALA A 174 -34.98 -7.56 -13.71
CA ALA A 174 -34.50 -8.91 -13.94
C ALA A 174 -33.14 -8.87 -14.66
N VAL A 175 -32.09 -9.33 -13.97
CA VAL A 175 -30.86 -9.77 -14.60
C VAL A 175 -30.87 -11.28 -14.53
N THR A 176 -31.18 -11.89 -15.68
CA THR A 176 -30.92 -13.27 -16.00
C THR A 176 -29.46 -13.58 -15.70
N VAL A 177 -29.21 -14.33 -14.62
CA VAL A 177 -27.91 -14.96 -14.37
C VAL A 177 -27.85 -16.22 -15.23
N SER A 178 -27.43 -16.06 -16.48
CA SER A 178 -26.97 -17.17 -17.29
C SER A 178 -26.06 -16.65 -18.41
N ALA A 179 -24.86 -17.24 -18.51
CA ALA A 179 -23.92 -17.16 -19.63
C ALA A 179 -22.90 -16.00 -19.72
N ALA A 180 -22.49 -15.35 -18.62
CA ALA A 180 -21.34 -14.42 -18.63
C ALA A 180 -20.03 -14.99 -18.03
N HIS A 181 -20.03 -16.21 -17.49
CA HIS A 181 -18.83 -16.82 -16.86
C HIS A 181 -17.91 -17.56 -17.85
N HIS A 182 -18.33 -17.79 -19.10
CA HIS A 182 -17.55 -18.58 -20.05
C HIS A 182 -16.47 -17.79 -20.82
N ASN A 183 -16.65 -16.47 -20.96
CA ASN A 183 -15.60 -15.56 -21.44
C ASN A 183 -14.58 -15.18 -20.35
N SER A 184 -14.81 -15.61 -19.10
CA SER A 184 -13.93 -15.37 -17.95
C SER A 184 -13.06 -16.60 -17.65
N ILE A 185 -13.58 -17.82 -17.70
CA ILE A 185 -12.75 -19.00 -17.36
C ILE A 185 -11.64 -19.25 -18.38
N VAL A 186 -11.93 -19.23 -19.69
CA VAL A 186 -10.90 -19.50 -20.73
C VAL A 186 -9.87 -18.36 -20.81
N GLY A 187 -10.32 -17.11 -20.68
CA GLY A 187 -9.44 -15.94 -20.64
C GLY A 187 -8.56 -15.91 -19.39
N GLU A 188 -9.12 -16.21 -18.22
CA GLU A 188 -8.35 -16.38 -16.98
C GLU A 188 -7.37 -17.55 -17.06
N LEU A 189 -7.77 -18.67 -17.67
CA LEU A 189 -6.91 -19.83 -17.85
C LEU A 189 -5.75 -19.51 -18.79
N GLN A 190 -6.02 -18.80 -19.89
CA GLN A 190 -4.99 -18.38 -20.83
C GLN A 190 -4.05 -17.35 -20.19
N ASN A 191 -4.58 -16.38 -19.44
CA ASN A 191 -3.75 -15.40 -18.73
C ASN A 191 -2.88 -16.06 -17.66
N ARG A 192 -3.45 -16.99 -16.89
CA ARG A 192 -2.69 -17.82 -15.93
C ARG A 192 -1.64 -18.67 -16.63
N SER A 193 -1.97 -19.28 -17.76
CA SER A 193 -1.05 -20.08 -18.56
C SER A 193 0.12 -19.24 -19.08
N THR A 194 -0.15 -18.07 -19.67
CA THR A 194 0.86 -17.12 -20.14
C THR A 194 1.75 -16.65 -18.99
N HIS A 195 1.16 -16.29 -17.84
CA HIS A 195 1.90 -15.87 -16.66
C HIS A 195 2.82 -16.97 -16.12
N LEU A 196 2.32 -18.21 -15.99
CA LEU A 196 3.12 -19.36 -15.57
C LEU A 196 4.24 -19.68 -16.57
N LEU A 197 3.98 -19.51 -17.87
CA LEU A 197 5.00 -19.70 -18.90
C LEU A 197 6.09 -18.63 -18.83
N ALA A 198 5.73 -17.38 -18.53
CA ALA A 198 6.68 -16.29 -18.29
C ALA A 198 7.55 -16.57 -17.05
N ILE A 199 6.95 -17.02 -15.95
CA ILE A 199 7.69 -17.48 -14.74
C ILE A 199 8.67 -18.58 -15.12
N LYS A 200 8.20 -19.61 -15.81
CA LYS A 200 9.06 -20.74 -16.21
C LYS A 200 10.22 -20.26 -17.09
N THR A 201 9.94 -19.37 -18.04
CA THR A 201 10.96 -18.77 -18.91
C THR A 201 11.99 -18.00 -18.09
N ASP A 202 11.56 -17.19 -17.12
CA ASP A 202 12.48 -16.44 -16.26
C ASP A 202 13.32 -17.37 -15.36
N VAL A 203 12.72 -18.44 -14.81
CA VAL A 203 13.43 -19.45 -14.02
C VAL A 203 14.51 -20.15 -14.85
N GLU A 204 14.22 -20.46 -16.11
CA GLU A 204 15.16 -21.13 -17.03
C GLU A 204 16.25 -20.18 -17.55
N THR A 205 15.91 -18.93 -17.86
CA THR A 205 16.82 -18.00 -18.55
C THR A 205 17.61 -17.07 -17.63
N LYS A 206 17.07 -16.72 -16.45
CA LYS A 206 17.66 -15.75 -15.52
C LYS A 206 18.31 -16.40 -14.29
N GLY A 207 18.56 -17.72 -14.32
CA GLY A 207 19.10 -18.45 -13.18
C GLY A 207 20.44 -17.90 -12.65
N ASP A 208 21.42 -17.66 -13.53
CA ASP A 208 22.73 -17.11 -13.14
C ASP A 208 22.61 -15.69 -12.58
N PHE A 209 21.73 -14.89 -13.18
CA PHE A 209 21.43 -13.55 -12.68
C PHE A 209 20.87 -13.60 -11.25
N ILE A 210 19.86 -14.44 -10.99
CA ILE A 210 19.25 -14.61 -9.67
C ILE A 210 20.25 -15.17 -8.65
N ASN A 211 21.07 -16.15 -9.03
CA ASN A 211 22.15 -16.65 -8.17
C ASN A 211 23.17 -15.55 -7.82
N GLY A 212 23.46 -14.66 -8.76
CA GLY A 212 24.25 -13.45 -8.50
C GLY A 212 23.58 -12.50 -7.50
N LEU A 213 22.26 -12.29 -7.59
CA LEU A 213 21.51 -11.51 -6.61
C LEU A 213 21.53 -12.16 -5.22
N ILE A 214 21.31 -13.48 -5.14
CA ILE A 214 21.35 -14.26 -3.90
C ILE A 214 22.70 -14.08 -3.21
N ASN A 215 23.80 -14.24 -3.96
CA ASN A 215 25.14 -14.06 -3.44
C ASN A 215 25.34 -12.64 -2.91
N LYS A 216 24.93 -11.61 -3.67
CA LYS A 216 25.01 -10.22 -3.23
C LYS A 216 24.20 -9.96 -1.96
N VAL A 217 22.96 -10.45 -1.86
CA VAL A 217 22.13 -10.29 -0.64
C VAL A 217 22.80 -10.96 0.56
N GLN A 218 23.44 -12.13 0.38
CA GLN A 218 24.10 -12.84 1.47
C GLN A 218 25.42 -12.18 1.90
N THR A 219 26.25 -11.76 0.96
CA THR A 219 27.64 -11.32 1.22
C THR A 219 27.79 -9.83 1.49
N THR A 220 26.84 -9.00 1.05
CA THR A 220 26.94 -7.55 1.26
C THR A 220 26.86 -7.23 2.76
N THR A 221 27.82 -6.43 3.21
CA THR A 221 27.88 -5.86 4.56
C THR A 221 27.66 -4.36 4.47
N TYR A 222 26.94 -3.80 5.43
CA TYR A 222 26.59 -2.38 5.43
C TYR A 222 27.20 -1.71 6.65
N THR A 223 27.79 -0.53 6.45
CA THR A 223 28.32 0.28 7.56
C THR A 223 27.28 1.27 8.06
N ASP A 224 26.44 1.78 7.15
CA ASP A 224 25.42 2.78 7.43
C ASP A 224 24.09 2.41 6.76
N VAL A 225 22.99 2.87 7.34
CA VAL A 225 21.64 2.61 6.84
C VAL A 225 21.42 3.21 5.45
N GLU A 226 22.09 4.31 5.09
CA GLU A 226 22.00 4.89 3.74
C GLU A 226 22.52 3.91 2.67
N GLN A 227 23.51 3.08 2.99
CA GLN A 227 23.98 2.01 2.09
C GLN A 227 22.91 0.91 1.93
N VAL A 228 22.16 0.60 2.99
CA VAL A 228 21.01 -0.31 2.92
C VAL A 228 19.95 0.27 1.99
N LEU A 229 19.66 1.57 2.07
CA LEU A 229 18.71 2.23 1.17
C LEU A 229 19.13 2.07 -0.30
N THR A 230 20.38 2.43 -0.62
CA THR A 230 20.90 2.33 -1.99
C THR A 230 20.89 0.89 -2.49
N PHE A 231 21.23 -0.06 -1.63
CA PHE A 231 21.21 -1.48 -1.98
C PHE A 231 19.80 -2.00 -2.24
N VAL A 232 18.83 -1.64 -1.39
CA VAL A 232 17.43 -2.04 -1.57
C VAL A 232 16.86 -1.45 -2.86
N ASP A 233 17.15 -0.18 -3.16
CA ASP A 233 16.70 0.45 -4.41
C ASP A 233 17.28 -0.26 -5.63
N TRP A 234 18.57 -0.60 -5.58
CA TRP A 234 19.20 -1.38 -6.63
C TRP A 234 18.57 -2.78 -6.74
N LEU A 235 18.35 -3.46 -5.62
CA LEU A 235 17.81 -4.81 -5.58
C LEU A 235 16.39 -4.85 -6.15
N ASP A 236 15.53 -3.93 -5.74
CA ASP A 236 14.15 -3.85 -6.23
C ASP A 236 14.13 -3.50 -7.72
N GLN A 237 15.06 -2.66 -8.20
CA GLN A 237 15.22 -2.42 -9.63
C GLN A 237 15.65 -3.70 -10.37
N GLN A 238 16.58 -4.49 -9.83
CA GLN A 238 16.96 -5.78 -10.44
C GLN A 238 15.78 -6.76 -10.50
N LEU A 239 15.00 -6.85 -9.41
CA LEU A 239 13.88 -7.77 -9.30
C LEU A 239 12.67 -7.34 -10.13
N SER A 240 12.51 -6.04 -10.41
CA SER A 240 11.48 -5.54 -11.34
C SER A 240 11.64 -6.03 -12.78
N THR A 241 12.79 -6.63 -13.13
CA THR A 241 13.01 -7.26 -14.44
C THR A 241 12.37 -8.64 -14.55
N LEU A 242 11.94 -9.24 -13.44
CA LEU A 242 11.26 -10.53 -13.40
C LEU A 242 9.76 -10.34 -13.69
N SER A 243 9.16 -11.31 -14.36
CA SER A 243 7.73 -11.30 -14.69
C SER A 243 6.86 -11.42 -13.44
N ASP A 244 7.28 -12.25 -12.48
CA ASP A 244 6.72 -12.37 -11.14
C ASP A 244 7.86 -12.68 -10.17
N GLU A 245 8.21 -11.71 -9.32
CA GLU A 245 9.28 -11.85 -8.34
C GLU A 245 9.05 -13.08 -7.44
N THR A 246 7.86 -13.21 -6.86
CA THR A 246 7.57 -14.28 -5.89
C THR A 246 7.53 -15.65 -6.55
N GLY A 247 6.90 -15.74 -7.72
CA GLY A 247 6.80 -16.96 -8.50
C GLY A 247 8.17 -17.47 -8.95
N VAL A 248 9.02 -16.58 -9.45
CA VAL A 248 10.36 -16.93 -9.94
C VAL A 248 11.30 -17.24 -8.77
N LEU A 249 11.39 -16.37 -7.75
CA LEU A 249 12.33 -16.53 -6.65
C LEU A 249 12.10 -17.80 -5.83
N LYS A 250 10.87 -18.32 -5.77
CA LYS A 250 10.53 -19.57 -5.09
C LYS A 250 11.30 -20.80 -5.63
N HIS A 251 11.74 -20.74 -6.90
CA HIS A 251 12.53 -21.82 -7.52
C HIS A 251 14.02 -21.77 -7.16
N PHE A 252 14.46 -20.74 -6.44
CA PHE A 252 15.84 -20.54 -6.03
C PHE A 252 15.98 -20.55 -4.51
N SER A 253 17.21 -20.69 -4.01
CA SER A 253 17.51 -20.56 -2.56
C SER A 253 17.55 -19.09 -2.13
N TRP A 254 16.46 -18.36 -2.39
CA TRP A 254 16.34 -16.94 -2.09
C TRP A 254 16.42 -16.70 -0.58
N PRO A 255 17.29 -15.80 -0.08
CA PRO A 255 17.42 -15.49 1.34
C PRO A 255 16.30 -14.56 1.81
N GLU A 256 15.05 -15.05 1.72
CA GLU A 256 13.80 -14.30 1.96
C GLU A 256 13.85 -13.48 3.24
N ARG A 257 14.17 -14.11 4.38
CA ARG A 257 14.24 -13.43 5.68
C ARG A 257 15.21 -12.25 5.71
N LYS A 258 16.37 -12.37 5.04
CA LYS A 258 17.37 -11.29 5.00
C LYS A 258 16.92 -10.19 4.04
N ALA A 259 16.40 -10.55 2.87
CA ALA A 259 15.89 -9.59 1.89
C ALA A 259 14.72 -8.77 2.47
N ASP A 260 13.79 -9.42 3.16
CA ASP A 260 12.66 -8.77 3.80
C ASP A 260 13.10 -7.85 4.93
N ALA A 261 14.04 -8.30 5.78
CA ALA A 261 14.60 -7.47 6.83
C ALA A 261 15.32 -6.22 6.27
N LEU A 262 16.01 -6.33 5.14
CA LEU A 262 16.63 -5.19 4.45
C LEU A 262 15.57 -4.19 3.95
N ARG A 263 14.52 -4.69 3.30
CA ARG A 263 13.40 -3.85 2.81
C ARG A 263 12.65 -3.18 3.94
N GLU A 264 12.35 -3.91 5.01
CA GLU A 264 11.70 -3.38 6.21
C GLU A 264 12.56 -2.30 6.87
N ALA A 265 13.86 -2.54 7.06
CA ALA A 265 14.78 -1.56 7.63
C ALA A 265 14.86 -0.29 6.76
N ALA A 266 14.93 -0.45 5.44
CA ALA A 266 14.95 0.67 4.51
C ALA A 266 13.65 1.49 4.54
N PHE A 267 12.50 0.81 4.56
CA PHE A 267 11.19 1.44 4.65
C PHE A 267 11.02 2.22 5.96
N GLU A 268 11.30 1.60 7.11
CA GLU A 268 11.10 2.23 8.42
C GLU A 268 12.02 3.45 8.59
N TYR A 269 13.28 3.35 8.17
CA TYR A 269 14.18 4.50 8.22
C TYR A 269 13.73 5.62 7.28
N ARG A 270 13.30 5.31 6.05
CA ARG A 270 12.78 6.31 5.10
C ARG A 270 11.54 7.02 5.63
N ASP A 271 10.60 6.31 6.23
CA ASP A 271 9.38 6.90 6.79
C ASP A 271 9.72 7.90 7.91
N LEU A 272 10.62 7.52 8.84
CA LEU A 272 11.07 8.42 9.90
C LEU A 272 11.86 9.63 9.35
N LYS A 273 12.75 9.39 8.39
CA LYS A 273 13.53 10.44 7.73
C LYS A 273 12.62 11.43 7.00
N CYS A 274 11.59 10.93 6.33
CA CYS A 274 10.58 11.74 5.62
C CYS A 274 9.92 12.75 6.57
N VAL A 275 9.43 12.30 7.73
CA VAL A 275 8.81 13.17 8.74
C VAL A 275 9.79 14.25 9.23
N VAL A 276 11.05 13.88 9.49
CA VAL A 276 12.08 14.83 9.92
C VAL A 276 12.39 15.88 8.83
N THR A 277 12.46 15.45 7.57
CA THR A 277 12.70 16.35 6.44
C THR A 277 11.52 17.27 6.15
N GLU A 278 10.28 16.77 6.25
CA GLU A 278 9.06 17.56 6.10
C GLU A 278 9.05 18.73 7.10
N ILE A 279 9.40 18.46 8.36
CA ILE A 279 9.51 19.49 9.41
C ILE A 279 10.66 20.46 9.15
N SER A 280 11.81 19.98 8.70
CA SER A 280 12.97 20.83 8.43
C SER A 280 12.73 21.79 7.26
N SER A 281 11.88 21.39 6.30
CA SER A 281 11.45 22.22 5.18
C SER A 281 10.35 23.24 5.54
N LEU A 282 9.82 23.20 6.77
CA LEU A 282 8.77 24.09 7.20
C LEU A 282 9.32 25.50 7.42
N ASN A 283 9.16 26.35 6.41
CA ASN A 283 9.51 27.76 6.51
C ASN A 283 8.49 28.51 7.38
N ALA A 284 8.98 29.35 8.29
CA ALA A 284 8.14 30.22 9.12
C ALA A 284 7.49 31.37 8.36
N ASP A 285 7.95 31.63 7.13
CA ASP A 285 7.67 32.84 6.37
C ASP A 285 7.25 32.50 4.93
N ASP A 286 6.49 31.41 4.76
CA ASP A 286 5.73 31.28 3.53
C ASP A 286 4.78 32.49 3.50
N GLY A 287 4.89 33.32 2.47
CA GLY A 287 3.98 34.45 2.24
C GLY A 287 2.58 33.97 1.85
N SER A 288 2.22 32.71 2.15
CA SER A 288 0.93 32.14 1.82
C SER A 288 -0.12 32.81 2.70
N PRO A 289 -1.31 33.12 2.15
CA PRO A 289 -2.42 33.70 2.88
C PRO A 289 -3.04 32.74 3.91
N THR A 290 -2.30 31.75 4.40
CA THR A 290 -2.80 30.82 5.41
C THR A 290 -3.01 31.53 6.75
N SER A 291 -4.22 31.41 7.27
CA SER A 291 -4.58 31.92 8.60
C SER A 291 -3.62 31.36 9.66
N CYS A 292 -3.26 32.20 10.63
CA CYS A 292 -2.40 31.82 11.75
C CYS A 292 -2.84 30.51 12.39
N GLU A 293 -4.14 30.38 12.64
CA GLU A 293 -4.72 29.20 13.26
C GLU A 293 -4.49 27.93 12.42
N ALA A 294 -4.58 28.02 11.09
CA ALA A 294 -4.33 26.90 10.20
C ALA A 294 -2.85 26.48 10.23
N THR A 295 -1.92 27.45 10.24
CA THR A 295 -0.48 27.19 10.38
C THR A 295 -0.16 26.52 11.73
N LEU A 296 -0.69 27.05 12.84
CA LEU A 296 -0.48 26.51 14.18
C LEU A 296 -1.10 25.10 14.33
N ARG A 297 -2.25 24.84 13.71
CA ARG A 297 -2.84 23.49 13.64
C ARG A 297 -1.96 22.53 12.83
N LYS A 298 -1.41 22.97 11.69
CA LYS A 298 -0.46 22.16 10.90
C LYS A 298 0.78 21.80 11.72
N ILE A 299 1.38 22.77 12.39
CA ILE A 299 2.55 22.56 13.27
C ILE A 299 2.21 21.57 14.41
N SER A 300 1.04 21.70 15.03
CA SER A 300 0.58 20.80 16.08
C SER A 300 0.42 19.36 15.58
N SER A 301 -0.17 19.19 14.39
CA SER A 301 -0.31 17.89 13.73
C SER A 301 1.05 17.25 13.40
N MET A 302 2.05 18.05 13.01
CA MET A 302 3.43 17.53 12.80
C MET A 302 4.04 17.02 14.10
N LEU A 303 3.84 17.71 15.23
CA LEU A 303 4.30 17.22 16.53
C LEU A 303 3.59 15.91 16.91
N ASP A 304 2.29 15.79 16.68
CA ASP A 304 1.53 14.55 16.93
C ASP A 304 2.06 13.38 16.07
N LYS A 305 2.38 13.64 14.80
CA LYS A 305 3.01 12.64 13.91
C LYS A 305 4.37 12.21 14.48
N LEU A 306 5.20 13.16 14.88
CA LEU A 306 6.53 12.90 15.42
C LEU A 306 6.50 12.05 16.70
N GLU A 307 5.57 12.35 17.62
CA GLU A 307 5.38 11.56 18.84
C GLU A 307 4.94 10.12 18.54
N LYS A 308 4.01 9.95 17.58
CA LYS A 308 3.59 8.62 17.11
C LYS A 308 4.75 7.86 16.48
N SER A 309 5.53 8.51 15.63
CA SER A 309 6.72 7.93 14.99
C SER A 309 7.79 7.55 16.03
N MET A 310 8.00 8.35 17.08
CA MET A 310 8.94 8.03 18.16
C MET A 310 8.49 6.79 18.94
N LYS A 311 7.21 6.72 19.28
CA LYS A 311 6.63 5.54 19.93
C LYS A 311 6.77 4.29 19.05
N ARG A 312 6.53 4.43 17.73
CA ARG A 312 6.73 3.34 16.76
C ARG A 312 8.18 2.89 16.74
N LEU A 313 9.14 3.80 16.69
CA LEU A 313 10.57 3.50 16.71
C LEU A 313 10.98 2.74 17.98
N VAL A 314 10.51 3.17 19.16
CA VAL A 314 10.81 2.48 20.43
C VAL A 314 10.31 1.04 20.42
N ASN A 315 9.09 0.82 19.92
CA ASN A 315 8.53 -0.52 19.77
C ASN A 315 9.31 -1.35 18.74
N LEU A 316 9.58 -0.79 17.56
CA LEU A 316 10.34 -1.41 16.48
C LEU A 316 11.72 -1.88 16.99
N ARG A 317 12.44 -1.00 17.71
CA ARG A 317 13.74 -1.32 18.32
C ARG A 317 13.70 -2.56 19.20
N SER A 318 12.61 -2.79 19.94
CA SER A 318 12.47 -3.99 20.79
C SER A 318 12.19 -5.28 20.00
N LEU A 319 11.52 -5.15 18.85
CA LEU A 319 11.03 -6.29 18.06
C LEU A 319 12.05 -6.79 17.03
N VAL A 320 12.65 -5.90 16.24
CA VAL A 320 13.40 -6.28 15.03
C VAL A 320 14.91 -6.10 15.16
N MET A 321 15.39 -5.34 16.15
CA MET A 321 16.82 -5.05 16.30
C MET A 321 17.70 -6.30 16.46
N PRO A 322 17.30 -7.38 17.17
CA PRO A 322 18.06 -8.63 17.20
C PRO A 322 18.16 -9.29 15.82
N CYS A 323 17.07 -9.29 15.06
CA CYS A 323 17.00 -9.83 13.70
C CYS A 323 17.91 -9.05 12.75
N TYR A 324 17.88 -7.72 12.81
CA TYR A 324 18.76 -6.85 12.01
C TYR A 324 20.23 -7.12 12.29
N LYS A 325 20.62 -7.24 13.57
CA LYS A 325 21.99 -7.61 13.94
C LYS A 325 22.41 -8.97 13.39
N GLN A 326 21.53 -9.97 13.46
CA GLN A 326 21.79 -11.29 12.90
C GLN A 326 22.07 -11.24 11.39
N PHE A 327 21.39 -10.34 10.67
CA PHE A 327 21.56 -10.15 9.23
C PHE A 327 22.63 -9.13 8.83
N GLY A 328 23.37 -8.55 9.79
CA GLY A 328 24.38 -7.53 9.51
C GLY A 328 23.80 -6.20 9.01
N ILE A 329 22.56 -5.90 9.37
CA ILE A 329 21.89 -4.63 9.07
C ILE A 329 22.24 -3.62 10.17
N PRO A 330 22.71 -2.41 9.85
CA PRO A 330 23.08 -1.39 10.83
C PRO A 330 21.88 -1.02 11.71
N THR A 331 22.08 -1.04 13.02
CA THR A 331 21.05 -0.67 14.01
C THR A 331 21.32 0.66 14.71
N GLU A 332 22.47 1.28 14.43
CA GLU A 332 22.90 2.54 15.07
C GLU A 332 21.90 3.68 14.83
N TRP A 333 21.24 3.70 13.66
CA TRP A 333 20.21 4.69 13.36
C TRP A 333 18.98 4.59 14.27
N MET A 334 18.73 3.43 14.90
CA MET A 334 17.60 3.19 15.81
C MET A 334 17.89 3.64 17.25
N LEU A 335 19.14 3.96 17.58
CA LEU A 335 19.53 4.38 18.91
C LEU A 335 19.11 5.82 19.20
N ASP A 336 19.19 6.21 20.48
CA ASP A 336 18.85 7.56 20.93
C ASP A 336 19.73 8.65 20.30
N SER A 337 20.96 8.31 19.88
CA SER A 337 21.86 9.17 19.11
C SER A 337 21.51 9.26 17.62
N GLY A 338 20.76 8.28 17.09
CA GLY A 338 20.41 8.15 15.67
C GLY A 338 19.23 9.03 15.25
N ILE A 339 18.24 8.46 14.56
CA ILE A 339 17.08 9.20 14.05
C ILE A 339 16.25 9.81 15.18
N ALA A 340 16.24 9.20 16.37
CA ALA A 340 15.56 9.71 17.55
C ALA A 340 16.08 11.10 17.98
N SER A 341 17.39 11.34 17.93
CA SER A 341 17.96 12.65 18.23
C SER A 341 17.50 13.70 17.21
N LYS A 342 17.50 13.35 15.92
CA LYS A 342 17.02 14.21 14.82
C LYS A 342 15.54 14.55 14.97
N MET A 343 14.72 13.59 15.42
CA MET A 343 13.31 13.84 15.74
C MET A 343 13.16 14.85 16.89
N ARG A 344 13.91 14.69 17.99
CA ARG A 344 13.91 15.66 19.10
C ARG A 344 14.28 17.06 18.60
N VAL A 345 15.34 17.19 17.80
CA VAL A 345 15.73 18.47 17.19
C VAL A 345 14.62 19.04 16.30
N ALA A 346 13.98 18.21 15.46
CA ALA A 346 12.85 18.63 14.62
C ALA A 346 11.68 19.17 15.46
N SER A 347 11.38 18.57 16.61
CA SER A 347 10.34 19.09 17.52
C SER A 347 10.69 20.49 18.07
N VAL A 348 11.95 20.74 18.39
CA VAL A 348 12.42 22.07 18.83
C VAL A 348 12.28 23.07 17.70
N THR A 349 12.58 22.67 16.45
CA THR A 349 12.31 23.49 15.26
C THR A 349 10.83 23.85 15.14
N LEU A 350 9.90 22.89 15.38
CA LEU A 350 8.47 23.19 15.40
C LEU A 350 8.11 24.23 16.47
N ALA A 351 8.66 24.15 17.67
CA ALA A 351 8.46 25.17 18.71
C ALA A 351 8.92 26.56 18.25
N LYS A 352 10.08 26.66 17.61
CA LYS A 352 10.58 27.92 17.05
C LYS A 352 9.64 28.52 16.03
N VAL A 353 9.20 27.72 15.06
CA VAL A 353 8.28 28.16 14.00
C VAL A 353 6.92 28.55 14.61
N TYR A 354 6.41 27.77 15.56
CA TYR A 354 5.16 28.06 16.26
C TYR A 354 5.20 29.41 16.96
N MET A 355 6.24 29.64 17.78
CA MET A 355 6.37 30.86 18.57
C MET A 355 6.57 32.10 17.68
N LYS A 356 7.40 32.00 16.64
CA LYS A 356 7.58 33.09 15.66
C LYS A 356 6.26 33.45 14.97
N ARG A 357 5.46 32.45 14.57
CA ARG A 357 4.16 32.69 13.93
C ARG A 357 3.13 33.30 14.88
N ALA A 358 3.07 32.81 16.13
CA ALA A 358 2.20 33.35 17.16
C ALA A 358 2.56 34.81 17.51
N LEU A 359 3.86 35.10 17.65
CA LEU A 359 4.37 36.44 17.90
C LEU A 359 4.02 37.43 16.77
N LYS A 360 4.15 36.99 15.50
CA LYS A 360 3.76 37.78 14.31
C LYS A 360 2.28 38.13 14.36
N GLU A 361 1.42 37.21 14.76
CA GLU A 361 -0.03 37.43 14.89
C GLU A 361 -0.37 38.43 16.00
N ILE A 362 0.22 38.27 17.19
CA ILE A 362 0.03 39.19 18.33
C ILE A 362 0.49 40.61 17.96
N THR A 363 1.57 40.73 17.19
CA THR A 363 2.09 42.02 16.75
C THR A 363 1.23 42.67 15.66
N ALA A 364 0.61 41.87 14.78
CA ALA A 364 -0.21 42.38 13.69
C ALA A 364 -1.60 42.87 14.14
N TYR A 365 -2.16 42.26 15.18
CA TYR A 365 -3.50 42.56 15.71
C TYR A 365 -3.46 43.01 17.18
N THR A 366 -2.66 44.03 17.48
CA THR A 366 -2.61 44.66 18.80
C THR A 366 -4.00 45.19 19.17
N GLY A 367 -4.67 44.54 20.14
CA GLY A 367 -6.00 44.96 20.64
C GLY A 367 -7.14 43.96 20.45
N GLY A 368 -6.90 42.79 19.86
CA GLY A 368 -7.88 41.69 19.84
C GLY A 368 -7.80 40.85 21.11
N GLY A 369 -8.92 40.65 21.83
CA GLY A 369 -8.98 39.89 23.10
C GLY A 369 -8.53 38.41 23.06
N ASN A 370 -7.97 37.94 21.94
CA ASN A 370 -7.44 36.59 21.74
C ASN A 370 -5.93 36.46 22.04
N GLU A 371 -5.22 37.56 22.33
CA GLU A 371 -3.77 37.53 22.61
C GLU A 371 -3.41 36.59 23.78
N ALA A 372 -4.12 36.71 24.91
CA ALA A 372 -3.87 35.89 26.09
C ALA A 372 -4.09 34.39 25.83
N ALA A 373 -5.11 34.04 25.03
CA ALA A 373 -5.40 32.66 24.66
C ALA A 373 -4.31 32.07 23.75
N LEU A 374 -3.82 32.87 22.78
CA LEU A 374 -2.74 32.49 21.88
C LEU A 374 -1.41 32.30 22.62
N VAL A 375 -1.10 33.16 23.58
CA VAL A 375 0.07 33.01 24.46
C VAL A 375 -0.06 31.73 25.29
N ALA A 376 -1.21 31.51 25.94
CA ALA A 376 -1.44 30.30 26.72
C ALA A 376 -1.34 29.01 25.88
N GLN A 377 -1.83 29.04 24.64
CA GLN A 377 -1.69 27.92 23.69
C GLN A 377 -0.23 27.68 23.31
N SER A 378 0.52 28.74 23.04
CA SER A 378 1.95 28.68 22.71
C SER A 378 2.79 28.14 23.85
N VAL A 379 2.48 28.51 25.10
CA VAL A 379 3.14 27.98 26.29
C VAL A 379 2.86 26.49 26.43
N ARG A 380 1.61 26.04 26.28
CA ARG A 380 1.26 24.62 26.33
C ARG A 380 1.97 23.81 25.24
N PHE A 381 2.01 24.35 24.02
CA PHE A 381 2.70 23.72 22.90
C PHE A 381 4.21 23.59 23.16
N THR A 382 4.84 24.67 23.58
CA THR A 382 6.28 24.72 23.87
C THR A 382 6.66 23.80 25.03
N TYR A 383 5.84 23.74 26.08
CA TYR A 383 6.03 22.80 27.18
C TYR A 383 5.92 21.34 26.72
N ARG A 384 4.96 21.01 25.84
CA ARG A 384 4.84 19.68 25.25
C ARG A 384 6.10 19.31 24.46
N VAL A 385 6.62 20.23 23.64
CA VAL A 385 7.88 20.03 22.92
C VAL A 385 9.05 19.83 23.88
N HIS A 386 9.14 20.62 24.94
CA HIS A 386 10.17 20.46 25.98
C HIS A 386 10.11 19.05 26.61
N GLN A 387 8.93 18.55 26.97
CA GLN A 387 8.76 17.21 27.52
C GLN A 387 9.16 16.11 26.53
N PHE A 388 8.87 16.31 25.24
CA PHE A 388 9.23 15.36 24.19
C PHE A 388 10.75 15.36 23.89
N ALA A 389 11.35 16.54 23.74
CA ALA A 389 12.75 16.72 23.37
C ALA A 389 13.72 16.55 24.54
N GLY A 390 13.24 16.71 25.78
CA GLY A 390 14.07 16.78 26.98
C GLY A 390 14.75 18.14 27.19
N GLY A 391 14.30 19.18 26.47
CA GLY A 391 14.88 20.52 26.53
C GLY A 391 14.55 21.36 25.30
N LEU A 392 14.95 22.64 25.34
CA LEU A 392 14.84 23.58 24.22
C LEU A 392 16.21 24.18 23.93
N ASP A 393 16.47 24.53 22.66
CA ASP A 393 17.68 25.25 22.29
C ASP A 393 17.58 26.74 22.68
N SER A 394 18.70 27.45 22.66
CA SER A 394 18.76 28.86 23.07
C SER A 394 17.93 29.78 22.17
N GLU A 395 17.74 29.42 20.90
CA GLU A 395 16.90 30.17 19.97
C GLU A 395 15.41 30.00 20.30
N ALA A 396 14.96 28.78 20.59
CA ALA A 396 13.61 28.48 21.03
C ALA A 396 13.29 29.16 22.36
N MET A 397 14.21 29.11 23.32
CA MET A 397 14.05 29.82 24.59
C MET A 397 13.91 31.33 24.41
N ARG A 398 14.72 31.94 23.53
CA ARG A 398 14.60 33.37 23.22
C ARG A 398 13.25 33.72 22.59
N ALA A 399 12.78 32.91 21.64
CA ALA A 399 11.45 33.10 21.03
C ALA A 399 10.31 32.97 22.04
N PHE A 400 10.47 32.07 23.03
CA PHE A 400 9.52 31.89 24.13
C PHE A 400 9.49 33.11 25.07
N GLU A 401 10.67 33.62 25.44
CA GLU A 401 10.81 34.81 26.29
C GLU A 401 10.21 36.04 25.62
N GLU A 402 10.46 36.25 24.32
CA GLU A 402 9.90 37.38 23.56
C GLU A 402 8.35 37.32 23.52
N LEU A 403 7.79 36.13 23.29
CA LEU A 403 6.35 35.92 23.30
C LEU A 403 5.71 36.23 24.67
N THR A 404 6.34 35.77 25.75
CA THR A 404 5.83 35.95 27.12
C THR A 404 6.02 37.37 27.63
N GLN A 405 7.09 38.07 27.27
CA GLN A 405 7.28 39.49 27.59
C GLN A 405 6.19 40.37 26.98
N ARG A 406 5.80 40.12 25.73
CA ARG A 406 4.70 40.85 25.08
C ARG A 406 3.37 40.71 25.81
N SER A 407 3.05 39.50 26.28
CA SER A 407 1.83 39.27 27.08
C SER A 407 1.80 40.00 28.42
N ARG A 408 2.98 40.22 29.04
CA ARG A 408 3.10 40.95 30.30
C ARG A 408 2.93 42.46 30.09
N LEU A 409 3.31 42.96 28.92
CA LEU A 409 3.15 44.36 28.55
C LEU A 409 1.70 44.71 28.19
N THR A 410 0.87 43.76 27.73
CA THR A 410 -0.57 44.00 27.49
C THR A 410 -1.45 43.87 28.74
N ALA A 411 -0.92 43.39 29.86
CA ALA A 411 -1.64 43.17 31.12
C ALA A 411 -1.48 44.30 32.16
N VAL A 412 -0.65 45.31 31.84
CA VAL A 412 -0.43 46.55 32.59
C VAL A 412 -1.03 47.69 31.78
#